data_AF-A0A380H3C8-F1
#
_entry.id   AF-A0A380H3C8-F1
#
_cell.length_a   1.000
_cell.length_b   1.000
_cell.length_c   1.000
_cell.angle_alpha   90.00
_cell.angle_beta   90.00
_cell.angle_gamma   90.00
#
_symmetry.space_group_name_H-M   'P 1'
#
loop_
_entity.id
_entity.type
_entity.pdbx_description
1 polymer ?
#
loop_
_entity_poly.entity_id
_entity_poly.type
_entity_poly.pdbx_seq_one_letter_code
_entity_poly.pdbx_strand_id
1 'polypeptide(L)' 'MSLLFQNYKRANIEFIKAENNELIDQKGRLLYRFFIWYWRN' A
#
# COMPACT_ATOMS: atom_id res chain seq x y z
N MET A 1 11.75 -16.33 9.38
CA MET A 1 11.15 -15.85 10.64
C MET A 1 11.09 -14.33 10.56
N SER A 2 9.89 -13.73 10.61
CA SER A 2 9.76 -12.26 10.61
C SER A 2 10.12 -11.71 11.98
N LEU A 3 10.87 -10.61 12.03
CA LEU A 3 11.21 -9.89 13.28
C LEU A 3 10.06 -8.99 13.77
N LEU A 4 8.93 -8.96 13.07
CA LEU A 4 7.83 -8.03 13.32
C LEU A 4 6.74 -8.68 14.17
N PHE A 5 6.20 -7.90 15.11
CA PHE A 5 5.01 -8.25 15.86
C PHE A 5 3.84 -8.58 14.92
N GLN A 6 3.13 -9.66 15.22
CA GLN A 6 2.03 -10.20 14.40
C GLN A 6 0.67 -9.62 14.82
N ASN A 7 0.63 -8.36 15.21
CA ASN A 7 -0.58 -7.67 15.67
C ASN A 7 -1.45 -7.10 14.54
N TYR A 8 -1.01 -7.23 13.28
CA TYR A 8 -1.76 -6.77 12.11
C TYR A 8 -1.94 -7.90 11.10
N LYS A 9 -3.16 -8.02 10.55
CA LYS A 9 -3.42 -8.87 9.38
C LYS A 9 -3.02 -8.11 8.11
N ARG A 10 -1.75 -8.22 7.73
CA ARG A 10 -1.19 -7.53 6.56
C ARG A 10 -1.58 -8.24 5.26
N ALA A 11 -1.81 -7.46 4.21
CA ALA A 11 -1.89 -8.01 2.86
C ALA A 11 -0.49 -8.50 2.44
N ASN A 12 -0.43 -9.56 1.61
CA ASN A 12 0.82 -10.06 1.06
C ASN A 12 1.28 -9.20 -0.13
N ILE A 13 1.47 -7.90 0.11
CA ILE A 13 1.89 -6.90 -0.87
C ILE A 13 2.88 -5.96 -0.17
N GLU A 14 4.04 -5.74 -0.77
CA GLU A 14 5.04 -4.80 -0.31
C GLU A 14 5.21 -3.67 -1.33
N PHE A 15 4.98 -2.44 -0.88
CA PHE A 15 5.16 -1.22 -1.66
C PHE A 15 6.55 -0.64 -1.43
N ILE A 16 7.21 -0.22 -2.52
CA ILE A 16 8.57 0.35 -2.47
C ILE A 16 8.59 1.85 -2.81
N LYS A 17 7.55 2.36 -3.48
CA LYS A 17 7.44 3.78 -3.84
C LYS A 17 5.98 4.20 -3.76
N ALA A 18 5.77 5.43 -3.28
CA ALA A 18 4.50 6.13 -3.37
C ALA A 18 4.74 7.45 -4.11
N GLU A 19 3.94 7.74 -5.13
CA GLU A 19 4.01 8.98 -5.88
C GLU A 19 2.59 9.44 -6.23
N ASN A 20 2.24 10.67 -5.88
CA ASN A 20 0.87 11.19 -6.00
C ASN A 20 -0.17 10.25 -5.35
N ASN A 21 -1.02 9.62 -6.16
CA ASN A 21 -2.09 8.71 -5.76
C ASN A 21 -1.81 7.25 -6.13
N GLU A 22 -0.54 6.93 -6.34
CA GLU A 22 -0.07 5.66 -6.87
C GLU A 22 0.84 4.98 -5.86
N LEU A 23 0.58 3.70 -5.64
CA LEU A 23 1.47 2.83 -4.89
C LEU A 23 2.11 1.84 -5.86
N ILE A 24 3.44 1.74 -5.82
CA ILE A 24 4.23 0.90 -6.69
C ILE A 24 4.81 -0.25 -5.87
N ASP A 25 4.55 -1.48 -6.31
CA ASP A 25 5.11 -2.68 -5.69
C ASP A 25 6.53 -2.99 -6.20
N GLN A 26 7.18 -3.98 -5.59
CA GLN A 26 8.52 -4.43 -5.99
C GLN A 26 8.64 -4.90 -7.45
N LYS A 27 7.51 -5.27 -8.07
CA LYS A 27 7.45 -5.73 -9.47
C LYS A 27 7.15 -4.58 -10.43
N GLY A 28 7.08 -3.34 -9.95
CA GLY A 28 6.71 -2.17 -10.73
C GLY A 28 5.22 -2.10 -11.07
N ARG A 29 4.37 -2.90 -10.43
CA ARG A 29 2.92 -2.86 -10.65
C ARG A 29 2.33 -1.65 -9.92
N LEU A 30 1.58 -0.86 -10.67
CA LEU A 30 0.84 0.29 -10.19
C LEU A 30 -0.48 -0.17 -9.57
N LEU A 31 -0.67 0.08 -8.28
CA LEU A 31 -1.93 -0.09 -7.58
C LEU A 31 -2.56 1.29 -7.37
N TYR A 32 -3.57 1.62 -8.20
CA TYR A 32 -4.22 2.93 -8.20
C TYR A 32 -5.34 3.06 -7.16
N ARG A 33 -5.30 4.21 -6.47
CA ARG A 33 -6.42 5.03 -5.96
C ARG A 33 -7.32 4.41 -4.87
N PHE A 34 -6.86 4.45 -3.61
CA PHE A 34 -7.72 4.08 -2.46
C PHE A 34 -7.98 5.16 -1.40
N PHE A 35 -7.45 6.39 -1.49
CA PHE A 35 -7.49 7.29 -0.33
C PHE A 35 -8.13 8.68 -0.50
N ILE A 36 -8.66 9.08 -1.67
CA ILE A 36 -9.20 10.45 -1.85
C ILE A 36 -10.60 10.48 -2.46
N TRP A 37 -11.54 9.70 -1.93
CA TRP A 37 -12.97 9.87 -2.25
C TRP A 37 -13.91 9.90 -1.04
N TYR A 38 -13.41 9.75 0.19
CA TYR A 38 -14.24 9.84 1.40
C TYR A 38 -14.20 11.21 2.10
N TRP A 39 -13.57 12.21 1.47
CA TRP A 39 -13.43 13.57 2.02
C TRP A 39 -13.72 14.66 0.96
N ARG A 40 -14.75 14.42 0.13
CA ARG A 40 -15.46 15.51 -0.53
C ARG A 40 -16.87 15.50 0.01
N ASN A 41 -17.13 16.45 0.93
CA ASN A 41 -18.46 16.88 1.35
C ASN A 41 -19.36 17.12 0.13
#